data_AF-A0A930R6U3-F1
#
_entry.id   AF-A0A930R6U3-F1
#
_cell.length_a   1.000
_cell.length_b   1.000
_cell.length_c   1.000
_cell.angle_alpha   90.00
_cell.angle_beta   90.00
_cell.angle_gamma   90.00
#
_symmetry.space_group_name_H-M   'P 1'
#
loop_
_entity.id
_entity.type
_entity.pdbx_description
1 polymer ?
#
loop_
_entity_poly.entity_id
_entity_poly.type
_entity_poly.pdbx_seq_one_letter_code
_entity_poly.pdbx_strand_id
1 'polypeptide(L)'
;YNNLDIYQINSTYYSALGNDDASYLLSRVLQCFAPGIPQVYYVGLLAGENDIELLESSKEGRNINRHYYTLEEIDREVERPVVKKLINLLRFRNTSKAFDLEGSFEVETPTENTIVITRKDASNSVEARLEANLETKEFTITEQGTVVTL
;
A
#
# COMPACT_ATOMS: atom_id res chain seq x y z
N TYR A 1 6.06 -11.37 27.10
CA TYR A 1 5.87 -11.70 25.68
C TYR A 1 7.18 -12.18 25.12
N ASN A 2 7.16 -13.26 24.35
CA ASN A 2 8.34 -13.73 23.62
C ASN A 2 8.52 -12.86 22.38
N ASN A 3 9.68 -12.22 22.28
CA ASN A 3 10.09 -11.42 21.14
C ASN A 3 11.52 -11.82 20.79
N LEU A 4 11.75 -12.19 19.54
CA LEU A 4 13.08 -12.51 19.05
C LEU A 4 13.91 -11.24 18.81
N ASP A 5 13.27 -10.14 18.43
CA ASP A 5 13.90 -8.86 18.06
C ASP A 5 13.31 -7.69 18.87
N ILE A 6 14.07 -7.15 19.81
CA ILE A 6 13.64 -6.06 20.72
C ILE A 6 13.56 -4.67 20.04
N TYR A 7 14.04 -4.54 18.81
CA TYR A 7 14.07 -3.27 18.06
C TYR A 7 13.01 -3.18 16.96
N GLN A 8 12.22 -4.25 16.75
CA GLN A 8 11.13 -4.24 15.78
C GLN A 8 9.82 -3.81 16.46
N ILE A 9 9.03 -3.00 15.75
CA ILE A 9 7.68 -2.63 16.18
C ILE A 9 6.73 -3.73 15.71
N ASN A 10 6.16 -4.48 16.66
CA ASN A 10 5.12 -5.45 16.36
C ASN A 10 3.78 -4.73 16.21
N SER A 11 3.35 -4.53 14.98
CA SER A 11 2.03 -4.00 14.61
C SER A 11 1.70 -4.46 13.20
N THR A 12 0.42 -4.54 12.87
CA THR A 12 0.03 -4.46 11.46
C THR A 12 0.37 -3.06 10.93
N TYR A 13 0.65 -2.97 9.64
CA TYR A 13 0.98 -1.68 9.02
C TYR A 13 -0.24 -0.75 8.98
N TYR A 14 -1.44 -1.30 8.84
CA TYR A 14 -2.69 -0.54 8.88
C TYR A 14 -2.92 0.10 10.25
N SER A 15 -2.74 -0.67 11.34
CA SER A 15 -2.85 -0.13 12.71
C SER A 15 -1.71 0.81 13.09
N ALA A 16 -0.51 0.63 12.53
CA ALA A 16 0.58 1.59 12.72
C ALA A 16 0.27 2.97 12.11
N LEU A 17 -0.61 3.02 11.11
CA LEU A 17 -1.14 4.26 10.52
C LEU A 17 -2.44 4.74 11.19
N GLY A 18 -2.79 4.18 12.36
CA GLY A 18 -3.98 4.56 13.11
C GLY A 18 -5.29 4.04 12.55
N ASN A 19 -5.26 2.93 11.79
CA ASN A 19 -6.41 2.38 11.07
C ASN A 19 -7.04 3.41 10.10
N ASP A 20 -6.23 4.33 9.56
CA ASP A 20 -6.67 5.38 8.64
C ASP A 20 -6.54 4.92 7.17
N ASP A 21 -7.68 4.83 6.48
CA ASP A 21 -7.75 4.36 5.10
C ASP A 21 -6.95 5.23 4.13
N ALA A 22 -6.98 6.56 4.32
CA ALA A 22 -6.32 7.50 3.43
C ALA A 22 -4.79 7.38 3.55
N SER A 23 -4.27 7.36 4.77
CA SER A 23 -2.86 7.12 5.06
C SER A 23 -2.40 5.76 4.54
N TYR A 24 -3.21 4.71 4.75
CA TYR A 24 -2.87 3.38 4.28
C TYR A 24 -2.81 3.28 2.75
N LEU A 25 -3.81 3.79 2.05
CA LEU A 25 -3.81 3.80 0.59
C LEU A 25 -2.67 4.63 0.04
N LEU A 26 -2.42 5.83 0.56
CA LEU A 26 -1.29 6.66 0.12
C LEU A 26 0.04 5.90 0.30
N SER A 27 0.24 5.22 1.43
CA SER A 27 1.46 4.43 1.65
C SER A 27 1.66 3.32 0.60
N ARG A 28 0.58 2.65 0.18
CA ARG A 28 0.62 1.59 -0.84
C ARG A 28 0.80 2.14 -2.23
N VAL A 29 0.22 3.30 -2.53
CA VAL A 29 0.44 4.02 -3.79
C VAL A 29 1.91 4.40 -3.92
N LEU A 30 2.51 4.99 -2.89
CA LEU A 30 3.94 5.30 -2.86
C LEU A 30 4.81 4.05 -3.04
N GLN A 31 4.46 2.95 -2.36
CA GLN A 31 5.15 1.66 -2.52
C GLN A 31 5.06 1.13 -3.96
N CYS A 32 3.90 1.23 -4.62
CA CYS A 32 3.70 0.74 -5.98
C CYS A 32 4.45 1.58 -7.02
N PHE A 33 4.58 2.88 -6.79
CA PHE A 33 5.29 3.81 -7.68
C PHE A 33 6.82 3.74 -7.52
N ALA A 34 7.32 3.32 -6.36
CA ALA A 34 8.76 3.15 -6.14
C ALA A 34 9.39 2.11 -7.10
N PRO A 35 10.67 2.27 -7.46
CA PRO A 35 11.41 1.26 -8.22
C PRO A 35 11.49 -0.07 -7.46
N GLY A 36 11.27 -1.18 -8.16
CA GLY A 36 11.35 -2.53 -7.60
C GLY A 36 10.04 -3.32 -7.69
N ILE A 37 10.05 -4.49 -7.04
CA ILE A 37 8.93 -5.43 -6.99
C ILE A 37 8.18 -5.25 -5.67
N PRO A 38 6.97 -4.67 -5.66
CA PRO A 38 6.22 -4.46 -4.43
C PRO A 38 5.75 -5.81 -3.87
N GLN A 39 6.05 -6.05 -2.60
CA GLN A 39 5.50 -7.17 -1.84
C GLN A 39 4.44 -6.67 -0.86
N VAL A 40 3.28 -7.33 -0.86
CA VAL A 40 2.17 -7.02 0.05
C VAL A 40 1.92 -8.25 0.93
N TYR A 41 2.11 -8.08 2.24
CA TYR A 41 1.83 -9.13 3.22
C TYR A 41 0.31 -9.31 3.37
N TYR A 42 -0.16 -10.55 3.58
CA TYR A 42 -1.59 -10.88 3.50
C TYR A 42 -2.47 -10.11 4.51
N VAL A 43 -2.00 -9.88 5.74
CA VAL A 43 -2.73 -9.04 6.71
C VAL A 43 -2.89 -7.62 6.17
N GLY A 44 -1.85 -7.08 5.53
CA GLY A 44 -1.92 -5.79 4.87
C GLY A 44 -2.83 -5.80 3.64
N LEU A 45 -2.84 -6.87 2.84
CA LEU A 45 -3.71 -6.97 1.67
C LEU A 45 -5.19 -6.75 2.04
N LEU A 46 -5.59 -7.24 3.22
CA LEU A 46 -6.95 -7.10 3.76
C LEU A 46 -7.11 -5.89 4.69
N ALA A 47 -6.14 -4.96 4.75
CA ALA A 47 -6.14 -3.82 5.67
C ALA A 47 -6.48 -4.26 7.12
N GLY A 48 -5.85 -5.34 7.57
CA GLY A 48 -6.09 -5.98 8.85
C GLY A 48 -5.52 -5.20 10.02
N GLU A 49 -6.26 -5.17 11.12
CA GLU A 49 -5.87 -4.53 12.36
C GLU A 49 -5.04 -5.45 13.26
N ASN A 50 -4.46 -4.89 14.32
CA ASN A 50 -3.76 -5.64 15.36
C ASN A 50 -4.65 -6.70 16.01
N ASP A 51 -4.20 -7.95 15.96
CA ASP A 51 -4.87 -9.07 16.61
C ASP A 51 -4.41 -9.19 18.08
N ILE A 52 -5.10 -8.44 18.94
CA ILE A 52 -4.82 -8.41 20.39
C ILE A 52 -5.18 -9.75 21.05
N GLU A 53 -6.23 -10.43 20.58
CA GLU A 53 -6.67 -11.70 21.16
C GLU A 53 -5.64 -12.81 20.90
N LEU A 54 -5.14 -12.92 19.67
CA LEU A 54 -4.10 -13.90 19.33
C LEU A 54 -2.78 -13.57 20.02
N LEU A 55 -2.41 -12.30 20.13
CA LEU A 55 -1.26 -11.87 20.93
C LEU A 55 -1.39 -12.33 22.38
N GLU A 56 -2.53 -12.07 23.02
CA GLU A 56 -2.75 -12.37 24.43
C GLU A 56 -2.83 -13.87 24.71
N SER A 57 -3.44 -14.65 23.83
CA SER A 57 -3.56 -16.10 24.00
C SER A 57 -2.24 -16.83 23.76
N SER A 58 -1.45 -16.40 22.77
CA SER A 58 -0.19 -17.06 22.39
C SER A 58 1.04 -16.56 23.16
N LYS A 59 1.00 -15.33 23.67
CA LYS A 59 2.14 -14.61 24.29
C LYS A 59 3.36 -14.42 23.36
N GLU A 60 3.22 -14.62 22.05
CA GLU A 60 4.22 -14.33 21.01
C GLU A 60 3.94 -12.96 20.39
N GLY A 61 4.87 -12.00 20.54
CA GLY A 61 4.62 -10.61 20.18
C GLY A 61 4.25 -10.37 18.71
N ARG A 62 4.83 -11.16 17.80
CA ARG A 62 4.59 -11.03 16.35
C ARG A 62 3.21 -11.52 15.92
N ASN A 63 2.51 -12.28 16.76
CA ASN A 63 1.18 -12.77 16.42
C ASN A 63 0.14 -11.65 16.33
N ILE A 64 0.43 -10.46 16.85
CA ILE A 64 -0.37 -9.26 16.64
C ILE A 64 -0.59 -8.93 15.15
N ASN A 65 0.31 -9.37 14.26
CA ASN A 65 0.23 -9.18 12.82
C ASN A 65 0.24 -10.53 12.08
N ARG A 66 -0.43 -11.56 12.64
CA ARG A 66 -0.53 -12.91 12.03
C ARG A 66 -1.93 -13.51 12.19
N HIS A 67 -2.96 -12.67 12.05
CA HIS A 67 -4.35 -13.10 12.17
C HIS A 67 -4.68 -14.26 11.21
N TYR A 68 -5.42 -15.25 11.70
CA TYR A 68 -5.85 -16.40 10.92
C TYR A 68 -7.21 -16.14 10.29
N TYR A 69 -7.21 -15.59 9.07
CA TYR A 69 -8.44 -15.30 8.34
C TYR A 69 -9.19 -16.56 7.92
N THR A 70 -10.49 -16.59 8.19
CA THR A 70 -11.42 -17.57 7.62
C THR A 70 -11.85 -17.18 6.21
N LEU A 71 -12.40 -18.11 5.42
CA LEU A 71 -12.91 -17.79 4.08
C LEU A 71 -14.06 -16.79 4.15
N GLU A 72 -14.96 -16.99 5.10
CA GLU A 72 -16.12 -16.11 5.32
C GLU A 72 -15.70 -14.70 5.73
N GLU A 73 -14.57 -14.57 6.45
CA GLU A 73 -14.00 -13.28 6.77
C GLU A 73 -13.36 -12.63 5.55
N ILE A 74 -12.57 -13.36 4.78
CA ILE A 74 -11.99 -12.85 3.53
C ILE A 74 -13.11 -12.32 2.61
N ASP A 75 -14.20 -13.06 2.44
CA ASP A 75 -15.35 -12.65 1.63
C ASP A 75 -15.96 -11.32 2.09
N ARG A 76 -15.91 -10.99 3.39
CA ARG A 76 -16.34 -9.70 3.91
C ARG A 76 -15.27 -8.63 3.75
N GLU A 77 -14.02 -8.94 4.05
CA GLU A 77 -12.91 -7.99 4.05
C GLU A 77 -12.61 -7.47 2.64
N VAL A 78 -12.70 -8.31 1.61
CA VAL A 78 -12.52 -7.88 0.21
C VAL A 78 -13.61 -6.91 -0.25
N GLU A 79 -14.74 -6.85 0.45
CA GLU A 79 -15.81 -5.91 0.15
C GLU A 79 -15.57 -4.51 0.73
N ARG A 80 -14.64 -4.36 1.70
CA ARG A 80 -14.30 -3.06 2.28
C ARG A 80 -13.76 -2.10 1.22
N PRO A 81 -14.18 -0.81 1.22
CA PRO A 81 -13.75 0.16 0.22
C PRO A 81 -12.22 0.30 0.09
N VAL A 82 -11.49 0.31 1.21
CA VAL A 82 -10.03 0.41 1.23
C VAL A 82 -9.35 -0.80 0.56
N VAL A 83 -9.88 -2.00 0.77
CA VAL A 83 -9.34 -3.25 0.20
C VAL A 83 -9.62 -3.31 -1.29
N LYS A 84 -10.82 -2.93 -1.75
CA LYS A 84 -11.13 -2.81 -3.19
C LYS A 84 -10.18 -1.85 -3.90
N LYS A 85 -9.94 -0.67 -3.33
CA LYS A 85 -9.01 0.32 -3.87
C LYS A 85 -7.58 -0.21 -3.93
N LEU A 86 -7.13 -0.92 -2.89
CA LEU A 86 -5.82 -1.56 -2.89
C LEU A 86 -5.71 -2.63 -3.98
N ILE A 87 -6.72 -3.49 -4.13
CA ILE A 87 -6.73 -4.52 -5.19
C ILE A 87 -6.67 -3.87 -6.58
N ASN A 88 -7.43 -2.80 -6.81
CA ASN A 88 -7.41 -2.08 -8.09
C ASN A 88 -6.09 -1.36 -8.34
N LEU A 89 -5.45 -0.80 -7.32
CA LEU A 89 -4.08 -0.28 -7.40
C LEU A 89 -3.09 -1.38 -7.83
N LEU A 90 -3.17 -2.56 -7.22
CA LEU A 90 -2.31 -3.69 -7.56
C LEU A 90 -2.57 -4.21 -8.98
N ARG A 91 -3.83 -4.24 -9.42
CA ARG A 91 -4.17 -4.53 -10.82
C ARG A 91 -3.53 -3.54 -11.77
N PHE A 92 -3.72 -2.24 -11.52
CA PHE A 92 -3.10 -1.17 -12.31
C PHE A 92 -1.57 -1.30 -12.36
N ARG A 93 -0.93 -1.50 -11.21
CA ARG A 93 0.52 -1.70 -11.08
C ARG A 93 1.04 -2.91 -11.88
N ASN A 94 0.22 -3.95 -12.03
CA ASN A 94 0.57 -5.17 -12.76
C ASN A 94 0.29 -5.09 -14.27
N THR A 95 -0.62 -4.22 -14.70
CA THR A 95 -1.03 -4.13 -16.11
C THR A 95 -0.43 -2.96 -16.86
N SER A 96 -0.11 -1.86 -16.17
CA SER A 96 0.48 -0.68 -16.80
C SER A 96 1.94 -0.92 -17.18
N LYS A 97 2.29 -0.60 -18.42
CA LYS A 97 3.68 -0.67 -18.91
C LYS A 97 4.59 0.39 -18.29
N ALA A 98 4.04 1.48 -17.75
CA ALA A 98 4.83 2.54 -17.13
C ALA A 98 5.73 2.03 -15.99
N PHE A 99 5.34 0.91 -15.34
CA PHE A 99 6.10 0.32 -14.25
C PHE A 99 7.16 -0.70 -14.68
N ASP A 100 7.57 -0.68 -15.94
CA ASP A 100 8.77 -1.38 -16.40
C ASP A 100 9.97 -1.06 -15.49
N LEU A 101 10.80 -2.07 -15.22
CA LEU A 101 12.00 -1.93 -14.39
C LEU A 101 13.15 -1.25 -15.13
N GLU A 102 13.17 -1.35 -16.46
CA GLU A 102 14.12 -0.62 -17.32
C GLU A 102 13.63 0.79 -17.69
N GLY A 103 12.42 1.13 -17.24
CA GLY A 103 11.79 2.43 -17.43
C GLY A 103 12.40 3.56 -16.58
N SER A 104 11.92 4.78 -16.80
CA SER A 104 12.35 5.94 -15.99
C SER A 104 11.50 6.12 -14.74
N PHE A 105 12.12 6.74 -13.73
CA PHE A 105 11.51 7.12 -12.47
C PHE A 105 12.01 8.52 -12.10
N GLU A 106 11.08 9.46 -12.02
CA GLU A 106 11.35 10.86 -11.69
C GLU A 106 10.51 11.26 -10.48
N VAL A 107 11.10 12.03 -9.57
CA VAL A 107 10.44 12.53 -8.36
C VAL A 107 10.63 14.03 -8.28
N GLU A 108 9.54 14.73 -8.03
CA GLU A 108 9.52 16.16 -7.76
C GLU A 108 8.80 16.40 -6.43
N THR A 109 9.22 17.44 -5.71
CA THR A 109 8.54 17.91 -4.49
C THR A 109 8.21 19.40 -4.64
N PRO A 110 7.13 19.75 -5.37
CA PRO A 110 6.81 21.14 -5.71
C PRO A 110 6.53 22.02 -4.49
N THR A 111 6.07 21.41 -3.39
CA THR A 111 5.85 22.07 -2.10
C THR A 111 6.34 21.15 -0.97
N GLU A 112 6.39 21.66 0.26
CA GLU A 112 6.77 20.87 1.45
C GLU A 112 5.92 19.59 1.62
N ASN A 113 4.64 19.66 1.24
CA ASN A 113 3.68 18.58 1.45
C ASN A 113 3.32 17.84 0.16
N THR A 114 3.88 18.19 -1.00
CA THR A 114 3.49 17.55 -2.28
C THR A 114 4.63 16.73 -2.84
N ILE A 115 4.35 15.48 -3.20
CA ILE A 115 5.24 14.63 -3.98
C ILE A 115 4.58 14.29 -5.31
N VAL A 116 5.34 14.43 -6.38
CA VAL A 116 4.97 14.00 -7.72
C VAL A 116 5.94 12.91 -8.15
N ILE A 117 5.42 11.77 -8.59
CA ILE A 117 6.23 10.67 -9.11
C ILE A 117 5.77 10.35 -10.53
N THR A 118 6.71 10.38 -11.47
CA THR A 118 6.46 10.02 -12.86
C THR A 118 7.22 8.75 -13.21
N ARG A 119 6.50 7.77 -13.76
CA ARG A 119 7.02 6.50 -14.28
C ARG A 119 6.82 6.47 -15.78
N LYS A 120 7.84 6.06 -16.53
CA LYS A 120 7.73 5.80 -17.98
C LYS A 120 8.30 4.43 -18.27
N ASP A 121 7.71 3.71 -19.22
CA ASP A 121 8.30 2.49 -19.74
C ASP A 121 9.62 2.78 -20.48
N ALA A 122 10.43 1.75 -20.77
CA ALA A 122 11.75 1.93 -21.40
C ALA A 122 11.72 2.67 -22.75
N SER A 123 10.57 2.62 -23.46
CA SER A 123 10.37 3.31 -24.74
C SER A 123 9.79 4.72 -24.62
N ASN A 124 9.48 5.18 -23.40
CA ASN A 124 8.76 6.43 -23.11
C ASN A 124 7.38 6.54 -23.80
N SER A 125 6.75 5.41 -24.12
CA SER A 125 5.45 5.33 -24.78
C SER A 125 4.27 5.27 -23.82
N VAL A 126 4.48 4.84 -22.57
CA VAL A 126 3.48 4.77 -21.51
C VAL A 126 4.00 5.51 -20.29
N GLU A 127 3.28 6.56 -19.89
CA GLU A 127 3.55 7.35 -18.70
C GLU A 127 2.45 7.14 -17.65
N ALA A 128 2.85 6.87 -16.41
CA ALA A 128 1.99 6.94 -15.24
C ALA A 128 2.52 8.01 -14.27
N ARG A 129 1.66 8.91 -13.82
CA ARG A 129 2.00 10.00 -12.92
C ARG A 129 1.13 9.97 -11.67
N LEU A 130 1.79 10.01 -10.52
CA LEU A 130 1.20 10.21 -9.20
C LEU A 130 1.44 11.66 -8.77
N GLU A 131 0.41 12.32 -8.27
CA GLU A 131 0.53 13.55 -7.49
C GLU A 131 -0.17 13.34 -6.16
N ALA A 132 0.56 13.52 -5.06
CA ALA A 132 0.05 13.26 -3.72
C ALA A 132 0.41 14.39 -2.76
N ASN A 133 -0.55 14.76 -1.92
CA ASN A 133 -0.34 15.66 -0.80
C ASN A 133 -0.20 14.83 0.49
N LEU A 134 0.99 14.85 1.07
CA LEU A 134 1.40 14.06 2.24
C LEU A 134 0.75 14.53 3.54
N GLU A 135 0.25 15.77 3.60
CA GLU A 135 -0.46 16.30 4.78
C GLU A 135 -1.92 15.84 4.78
N THR A 136 -2.66 16.12 3.70
CA THR A 136 -4.08 15.78 3.54
C THR A 136 -4.34 14.31 3.20
N LYS A 137 -3.28 13.59 2.77
CA LYS A 137 -3.32 12.21 2.28
C LYS A 137 -4.05 12.02 0.94
N GLU A 138 -4.48 13.10 0.30
CA GLU A 138 -5.12 13.06 -1.01
C GLU A 138 -4.09 12.80 -2.11
N PHE A 139 -4.50 12.08 -3.15
CA PHE A 139 -3.67 11.82 -4.32
C PHE A 139 -4.49 11.61 -5.58
N THR A 140 -3.87 11.86 -6.73
CA THR A 140 -4.40 11.54 -8.05
C THR A 140 -3.36 10.72 -8.82
N ILE A 141 -3.84 9.66 -9.47
CA ILE A 141 -3.03 8.87 -10.41
C ILE A 141 -3.57 9.11 -11.81
N THR A 142 -2.68 9.33 -12.76
CA THR A 142 -3.00 9.39 -14.18
C THR A 142 -2.12 8.43 -14.98
N GLU A 143 -2.66 7.84 -16.03
CA GLU A 143 -1.91 7.13 -17.06
C GLU A 143 -2.24 7.78 -18.41
N GLN A 144 -1.21 8.23 -19.14
CA GLN A 144 -1.39 8.97 -20.39
C GLN A 144 -2.37 10.15 -20.26
N GLY A 145 -2.28 10.89 -19.14
CA GLY A 145 -3.15 12.02 -18.83
C GLY A 145 -4.59 11.65 -18.44
N THR A 146 -4.98 10.37 -18.44
CA THR A 146 -6.30 9.90 -18.02
C THR A 146 -6.27 9.49 -16.55
N VAL A 147 -7.23 9.95 -15.75
CA VAL A 147 -7.34 9.59 -14.33
C VAL A 147 -7.59 8.09 -14.16
N VAL A 148 -6.78 7.43 -13.34
CA VAL A 148 -6.94 6.03 -12.96
C VAL A 148 -7.86 5.95 -11.75
N THR A 149 -8.97 5.22 -11.90
CA THR A 149 -9.87 4.95 -10.77
C THR A 149 -9.39 3.71 -10.01
N LEU A 150 -9.09 3.90 -8.73
CA LEU A 150 -8.85 2.82 -7.77
C LEU A 150 -10.17 2.36 -7.16
#